data_AF-A0A353GQV7-F1
#
_entry.id   AF-A0A353GQV7-F1
#
_cell.length_a   1.000
_cell.length_b   1.000
_cell.length_c   1.000
_cell.angle_alpha   90.00
_cell.angle_beta   90.00
_cell.angle_gamma   90.00
#
_symmetry.space_group_name_H-M   'P 1'
#
loop_
_entity.id
_entity.type
_entity.pdbx_description
1 polymer ?
#
loop_
_entity_poly.entity_id
_entity_poly.type
_entity_poly.pdbx_seq_one_letter_code
_entity_poly.pdbx_strand_id
1 'polypeptide(L)'
;MKVDNNVSMQNVGPTTSYTEVSPNSSTQKPSPKIADLAPEDQSSIKKHGIAEEAPTFHENLQISRMMQNALSKIQTSDASLHKIQTALESGKDLAVQASRQTASVEHRRDLQQRLYRINQQIDGMNQTIPRTPSGTDFTKPKVNLNDADIVQSLKSDWFESAENVIAQRYGLKGDGSVLKVVLDESDPKYLAAIDYMTDSSGKAATEALLVNAKAAVPATLPNGGLAPEYDDRVIAHEMVHAIMGRTMNYVSFPTWFKEGTAEFLPGADERIAASLSNNGGSMSGAIALQNDFGDGTNRTWKDDSDHYSAATLAVRYLHDNIKANGHSGGIKDLLADLAAHPTEDLNAGLSHVSSYKNVAEFAKEYVKQGAGAQYIDKLNQNHDFSNADVGSIGGQDVDGGPILTAENVIPDINDYSETPLKYFKIDWPKQFRTASSETANTRASQSAVITAQFDSKTLGTQNVDVINNPKGSVDRFDKALSTVSVERSRIGKIEKQLNQSLRQQNIGPEVPINRHHLSSEFSNPDFLAAQANRKAEKVAQLLY
;
A
#
# COMPACT_ATOMS: atom_id res chain seq x y z
N MET A 1 -63.39 -35.52 55.70
CA MET A 1 -62.49 -35.02 54.63
C MET A 1 -63.13 -33.78 54.02
N LYS A 2 -62.47 -32.62 54.08
CA LYS A 2 -62.90 -31.44 53.32
C LYS A 2 -62.48 -31.64 51.87
N VAL A 3 -63.40 -31.44 50.93
CA VAL A 3 -63.25 -31.77 49.50
C VAL A 3 -62.66 -30.59 48.71
N ASP A 4 -62.43 -29.45 49.36
CA ASP A 4 -62.20 -28.18 48.66
C ASP A 4 -60.72 -27.87 48.34
N ASN A 5 -59.78 -28.78 48.63
CA ASN A 5 -58.38 -28.66 48.22
C ASN A 5 -57.82 -30.03 47.84
N ASN A 6 -58.13 -30.47 46.62
CA ASN A 6 -57.59 -31.70 46.06
C ASN A 6 -56.17 -31.45 45.53
N VAL A 7 -55.17 -31.48 46.42
CA VAL A 7 -53.73 -31.32 46.10
C VAL A 7 -53.26 -32.32 45.02
N SER A 8 -53.96 -33.44 44.86
CA SER A 8 -53.73 -34.41 43.79
C SER A 8 -54.03 -33.87 42.38
N MET A 9 -54.92 -32.89 42.21
CA MET A 9 -55.21 -32.30 40.89
C MET A 9 -54.30 -31.10 40.57
N GLN A 10 -53.82 -30.37 41.58
CA GLN A 10 -52.87 -29.26 41.37
C GLN A 10 -51.47 -29.73 40.94
N ASN A 11 -51.07 -30.97 41.24
CA ASN A 11 -49.82 -31.55 40.72
C ASN A 11 -49.97 -32.15 39.30
N VAL A 12 -51.21 -32.38 38.84
CA VAL A 12 -51.48 -32.91 37.50
C VAL A 12 -51.49 -31.77 36.47
N GLY A 13 -52.04 -30.59 36.80
CA GLY A 13 -52.08 -29.45 35.88
C GLY A 13 -50.73 -29.00 35.28
N PRO A 14 -49.66 -28.83 36.08
CA PRO A 14 -48.33 -28.51 35.57
C PRO A 14 -47.74 -29.67 34.77
N THR A 15 -47.88 -30.91 35.24
CA THR A 15 -47.32 -32.07 34.54
C THR A 15 -48.00 -32.32 33.20
N THR A 16 -49.32 -32.12 33.06
CA THR A 16 -50.04 -32.19 31.77
C THR A 16 -49.67 -31.05 30.82
N SER A 17 -49.42 -29.85 31.33
CA SER A 17 -48.96 -28.74 30.45
C SER A 17 -47.51 -28.90 30.01
N TYR A 18 -46.63 -29.53 30.80
CA TYR A 18 -45.30 -29.96 30.33
C TYR A 18 -45.37 -31.15 29.35
N THR A 19 -46.33 -32.08 29.51
CA THR A 19 -46.52 -33.22 28.59
C THR A 19 -47.31 -32.89 27.32
N GLU A 20 -47.97 -31.73 27.19
CA GLU A 20 -48.52 -31.28 25.90
C GLU A 20 -47.52 -30.47 25.06
N VAL A 21 -46.49 -29.88 25.70
CA VAL A 21 -45.43 -29.15 24.99
C VAL A 21 -44.40 -30.13 24.36
N SER A 22 -44.06 -31.24 25.03
CA SER A 22 -43.08 -32.22 24.52
C SER A 22 -43.49 -33.04 23.27
N PRO A 23 -44.76 -33.44 23.06
CA PRO A 23 -45.16 -34.14 21.83
C PRO A 23 -45.06 -33.24 20.60
N ASN A 24 -45.26 -31.92 20.78
CA ASN A 24 -45.18 -30.95 19.70
C ASN A 24 -43.75 -30.74 19.19
N SER A 25 -42.72 -30.99 20.02
CA SER A 25 -41.32 -31.01 19.59
C SER A 25 -40.90 -32.35 18.97
N SER A 26 -41.57 -33.47 19.31
CA SER A 26 -41.23 -34.81 18.79
C SER A 26 -41.74 -35.10 17.37
N THR A 27 -42.68 -34.30 16.86
CA THR A 27 -43.25 -34.44 15.51
C THR A 27 -42.74 -33.40 14.50
N GLN A 28 -41.94 -32.42 14.94
CA GLN A 28 -41.26 -31.50 14.03
C GLN A 28 -40.14 -32.24 13.28
N LYS A 29 -40.24 -32.29 11.94
CA LYS A 29 -39.10 -32.65 11.09
C LYS A 29 -37.91 -31.77 11.47
N PRO A 30 -36.68 -32.32 11.61
CA PRO A 30 -35.51 -31.52 11.90
C PRO A 30 -35.37 -30.45 10.81
N SER A 31 -35.49 -29.19 11.22
CA SER A 31 -35.36 -28.07 10.30
C SER A 31 -33.89 -27.91 9.92
N PRO A 32 -33.54 -27.75 8.64
CA PRO A 32 -32.15 -27.67 8.20
C PRO A 32 -31.45 -26.33 8.55
N LYS A 33 -32.13 -25.45 9.30
CA LYS A 33 -31.62 -24.11 9.65
C LYS A 33 -31.29 -24.06 11.14
N ILE A 34 -30.08 -23.61 11.46
CA ILE A 34 -29.57 -23.47 12.84
C ILE A 34 -30.48 -22.59 13.72
N ALA A 35 -31.16 -21.61 13.11
CA ALA A 35 -32.11 -20.72 13.79
C ALA A 35 -33.32 -21.43 14.40
N ASP A 36 -33.59 -22.67 13.98
CA ASP A 36 -34.75 -23.46 14.40
C ASP A 36 -34.39 -24.48 15.52
N LEU A 37 -33.14 -24.50 15.99
CA LEU A 37 -32.69 -25.37 17.09
C LEU A 37 -32.98 -24.77 18.47
N ALA A 38 -32.96 -25.59 19.53
CA ALA A 38 -33.11 -25.12 20.90
C ALA A 38 -31.98 -24.13 21.28
N PRO A 39 -32.25 -23.10 22.12
CA PRO A 39 -31.27 -22.07 22.46
C PRO A 39 -29.96 -22.62 23.05
N GLU A 40 -30.03 -23.69 23.86
CA GLU A 40 -28.85 -24.38 24.38
C GLU A 40 -27.97 -25.00 23.29
N ASP A 41 -28.57 -25.60 22.26
CA ASP A 41 -27.87 -26.21 21.12
C ASP A 41 -27.29 -25.13 20.19
N GLN A 42 -28.03 -24.04 19.95
CA GLN A 42 -27.51 -22.87 19.23
C GLN A 42 -26.31 -22.25 19.94
N SER A 43 -26.36 -22.18 21.28
CA SER A 43 -25.25 -21.67 22.08
C SER A 43 -24.06 -22.62 22.02
N SER A 44 -24.28 -23.92 22.08
CA SER A 44 -23.23 -24.94 22.05
C SER A 44 -22.52 -24.99 20.70
N ILE A 45 -23.26 -24.86 19.60
CA ILE A 45 -22.71 -24.80 18.24
C ILE A 45 -21.94 -23.49 18.01
N LYS A 46 -22.45 -22.35 18.50
CA LYS A 46 -21.73 -21.04 18.45
C LYS A 46 -20.48 -21.02 19.32
N LYS A 47 -20.52 -21.70 20.48
CA LYS A 47 -19.41 -21.74 21.45
C LYS A 47 -18.25 -22.64 20.99
N HIS A 48 -18.50 -23.58 20.09
CA HIS A 48 -17.49 -24.51 19.55
C HIS A 48 -17.06 -24.22 18.10
N GLY A 49 -17.50 -23.11 17.47
CA GLY A 49 -17.02 -22.68 16.14
C GLY A 49 -17.47 -23.51 14.92
N ILE A 50 -18.11 -24.67 15.13
CA ILE A 50 -18.38 -25.68 14.10
C ILE A 50 -19.27 -25.17 12.94
N ALA A 51 -20.17 -24.21 13.19
CA ALA A 51 -21.06 -23.65 12.16
C ALA A 51 -20.44 -22.52 11.32
N GLU A 52 -19.44 -21.82 11.84
CA GLU A 52 -18.72 -20.77 11.10
C GLU A 52 -17.56 -21.36 10.29
N GLU A 53 -16.99 -22.50 10.72
CA GLU A 53 -15.82 -23.10 10.09
C GLU A 53 -16.13 -23.95 8.84
N ALA A 54 -17.26 -24.67 8.77
CA ALA A 54 -17.57 -25.52 7.61
C ALA A 54 -17.85 -24.75 6.29
N PRO A 55 -18.56 -23.60 6.28
CA PRO A 55 -18.71 -22.76 5.08
C PRO A 55 -17.37 -22.20 4.61
N THR A 56 -16.53 -21.73 5.54
CA THR A 56 -15.20 -21.18 5.22
C THR A 56 -14.26 -22.25 4.62
N PHE A 57 -14.34 -23.50 5.07
CA PHE A 57 -13.56 -24.60 4.51
C PHE A 57 -13.96 -24.96 3.06
N HIS A 58 -15.26 -25.02 2.77
CA HIS A 58 -15.75 -25.27 1.41
C HIS A 58 -15.44 -24.11 0.45
N GLU A 59 -15.52 -22.87 0.93
CA GLU A 59 -15.09 -21.68 0.18
C GLU A 59 -13.58 -21.73 -0.12
N ASN A 60 -12.72 -22.02 0.86
CA ASN A 60 -11.26 -22.11 0.68
C ASN A 60 -10.83 -23.17 -0.35
N LEU A 61 -11.55 -24.31 -0.42
CA LEU A 61 -11.32 -25.34 -1.43
C LEU A 61 -11.70 -24.88 -2.85
N GLN A 62 -12.76 -24.09 -3.00
CA GLN A 62 -13.15 -23.53 -4.30
C GLN A 62 -12.17 -22.44 -4.76
N ILE A 63 -11.71 -21.60 -3.83
CA ILE A 63 -10.70 -20.55 -4.07
C ILE A 63 -9.38 -21.17 -4.54
N SER A 64 -8.92 -22.23 -3.87
CA SER A 64 -7.68 -22.93 -4.25
C SER A 64 -7.74 -23.47 -5.68
N ARG A 65 -8.88 -24.04 -6.10
CA ARG A 65 -9.08 -24.54 -7.48
C ARG A 65 -9.11 -23.42 -8.50
N MET A 66 -9.72 -22.27 -8.19
CA MET A 66 -9.79 -21.13 -9.10
C MET A 66 -8.41 -20.45 -9.27
N MET A 67 -7.64 -20.29 -8.19
CA MET A 67 -6.26 -19.81 -8.28
C MET A 67 -5.36 -20.75 -9.08
N GLN A 68 -5.52 -22.07 -8.92
CA GLN A 68 -4.83 -23.07 -9.74
C GLN A 68 -5.17 -22.93 -11.24
N ASN A 69 -6.43 -22.63 -11.57
CA ASN A 69 -6.84 -22.38 -12.95
C ASN A 69 -6.26 -21.07 -13.52
N ALA A 70 -6.20 -20.01 -12.72
CA ALA A 70 -5.58 -18.74 -13.11
C ALA A 70 -4.07 -18.90 -13.33
N LEU A 71 -3.39 -19.60 -12.41
CA LEU A 71 -1.98 -19.96 -12.52
C LEU A 71 -1.71 -20.78 -13.79
N SER A 72 -2.54 -21.77 -14.09
CA SER A 72 -2.44 -22.58 -15.31
C SER A 72 -2.53 -21.73 -16.60
N LYS A 73 -3.44 -20.74 -16.63
CA LYS A 73 -3.56 -19.81 -17.76
C LYS A 73 -2.32 -18.91 -17.90
N ILE A 74 -1.80 -18.41 -16.78
CA ILE A 74 -0.58 -17.58 -16.74
C ILE A 74 0.64 -18.37 -17.20
N GLN A 75 0.79 -19.62 -16.75
CA GLN A 75 1.89 -20.49 -17.18
C GLN A 75 1.81 -20.82 -18.67
N THR A 76 0.59 -21.06 -19.18
CA THR A 76 0.37 -21.25 -20.63
C THR A 76 0.74 -20.00 -21.41
N SER A 77 0.37 -18.83 -20.89
CA SER A 77 0.68 -17.52 -21.46
C SER A 77 2.19 -17.20 -21.47
N ASP A 78 2.91 -17.40 -20.36
CA ASP A 78 4.37 -17.19 -20.32
C ASP A 78 5.09 -18.17 -21.25
N ALA A 79 4.66 -19.44 -21.29
CA ALA A 79 5.24 -20.42 -22.21
C ALA A 79 5.07 -20.01 -23.69
N SER A 80 3.93 -19.44 -24.07
CA SER A 80 3.72 -18.93 -25.43
C SER A 80 4.52 -17.66 -25.71
N LEU A 81 4.61 -16.72 -24.77
CA LEU A 81 5.43 -15.52 -24.92
C LEU A 81 6.93 -15.83 -24.97
N HIS A 82 7.38 -16.84 -24.21
CA HIS A 82 8.76 -17.31 -24.29
C HIS A 82 9.09 -17.81 -25.70
N LYS A 83 8.20 -18.59 -26.33
CA LYS A 83 8.40 -19.05 -27.71
C LYS A 83 8.37 -17.89 -28.72
N ILE A 84 7.52 -16.88 -28.52
CA ILE A 84 7.52 -15.66 -29.33
C ILE A 84 8.85 -14.92 -29.16
N GLN A 85 9.36 -14.79 -27.95
CA GLN A 85 10.67 -14.17 -27.69
C GLN A 85 11.79 -14.90 -28.45
N THR A 86 11.85 -16.23 -28.39
CA THR A 86 12.85 -17.02 -29.14
C THR A 86 12.73 -16.85 -30.65
N ALA A 87 11.51 -16.74 -31.18
CA ALA A 87 11.29 -16.46 -32.59
C ALA A 87 11.76 -15.04 -32.99
N LEU A 88 11.56 -14.05 -32.12
CA LEU A 88 12.05 -12.69 -32.31
C LEU A 88 13.59 -12.61 -32.23
N GLU A 89 14.22 -13.34 -31.30
CA GLU A 89 15.68 -13.48 -31.21
C GLU A 89 16.25 -14.08 -32.51
N SER A 90 15.60 -15.13 -33.03
CA SER A 90 15.96 -15.71 -34.33
C SER A 90 15.77 -14.72 -35.48
N GLY A 91 14.71 -13.90 -35.46
CA GLY A 91 14.47 -12.86 -36.46
C GLY A 91 15.53 -11.76 -36.42
N LYS A 92 15.93 -11.34 -35.22
CA LYS A 92 17.05 -10.41 -35.00
C LYS A 92 18.34 -10.97 -35.60
N ASP A 93 18.66 -12.24 -35.37
CA ASP A 93 19.86 -12.88 -35.92
C ASP A 93 19.88 -12.88 -37.46
N LEU A 94 18.73 -13.06 -38.10
CA LEU A 94 18.62 -12.95 -39.55
C LEU A 94 18.81 -11.50 -40.03
N ALA A 95 18.26 -10.52 -39.30
CA ALA A 95 18.46 -9.10 -39.60
C ALA A 95 19.94 -8.68 -39.45
N VAL A 96 20.62 -9.17 -38.41
CA VAL A 96 22.07 -8.96 -38.19
C VAL A 96 22.91 -9.62 -39.29
N GLN A 97 22.54 -10.82 -39.75
CA GLN A 97 23.20 -11.45 -40.90
C GLN A 97 23.02 -10.62 -42.17
N ALA A 98 21.83 -10.10 -42.41
CA ALA A 98 21.54 -9.23 -43.55
C ALA A 98 22.24 -7.86 -43.47
N SER A 99 22.55 -7.36 -42.27
CA SER A 99 23.23 -6.08 -42.06
C SER A 99 24.75 -6.13 -42.27
N ARG A 100 25.33 -7.32 -42.50
CA ARG A 100 26.75 -7.48 -42.80
C ARG A 100 27.07 -6.86 -44.16
N GLN A 101 28.16 -6.09 -44.24
CA GLN A 101 28.58 -5.40 -45.47
C GLN A 101 28.86 -6.36 -46.64
N THR A 102 29.17 -7.62 -46.35
CA THR A 102 29.46 -8.67 -47.33
C THR A 102 28.23 -9.46 -47.80
N ALA A 103 27.03 -9.18 -47.27
CA ALA A 103 25.81 -9.88 -47.68
C ALA A 103 25.35 -9.44 -49.07
N SER A 104 25.21 -10.38 -50.00
CA SER A 104 24.65 -10.11 -51.34
C SER A 104 23.14 -9.86 -51.28
N VAL A 105 22.58 -9.25 -52.35
CA VAL A 105 21.13 -9.01 -52.47
C VAL A 105 20.36 -10.33 -52.52
N GLU A 106 20.90 -11.35 -53.19
CA GLU A 106 20.34 -12.70 -53.25
C GLU A 106 20.31 -13.34 -51.85
N HIS A 107 21.37 -13.20 -51.07
CA HIS A 107 21.42 -13.69 -49.70
C HIS A 107 20.42 -12.96 -48.80
N ARG A 108 20.29 -11.63 -48.93
CA ARG A 108 19.27 -10.84 -48.21
C ARG A 108 17.84 -11.27 -48.57
N ARG A 109 17.57 -11.63 -49.83
CA ARG A 109 16.26 -12.17 -50.25
C ARG A 109 15.95 -13.51 -49.58
N ASP A 110 16.94 -14.39 -49.45
CA ASP A 110 16.77 -15.68 -48.77
C ASP A 110 16.49 -15.49 -47.25
N LEU A 111 17.20 -14.57 -46.61
CA LEU A 111 16.96 -14.17 -45.22
C LEU A 111 15.56 -13.55 -45.04
N GLN A 112 15.11 -12.71 -45.97
CA GLN A 112 13.75 -12.15 -45.97
C GLN A 112 12.67 -13.24 -46.04
N GLN A 113 12.87 -14.29 -46.84
CA GLN A 113 11.95 -15.43 -46.90
C GLN A 113 11.90 -16.22 -45.58
N ARG A 114 13.05 -16.36 -44.90
CA ARG A 114 13.11 -16.96 -43.56
C ARG A 114 12.39 -16.10 -42.52
N LEU A 115 12.50 -14.77 -42.60
CA LEU A 115 11.77 -13.84 -41.74
C LEU A 115 10.25 -13.92 -41.91
N TYR A 116 9.74 -14.11 -43.13
CA TYR A 116 8.30 -14.34 -43.33
C TYR A 116 7.80 -15.59 -42.59
N ARG A 117 8.60 -16.67 -42.57
CA ARG A 117 8.26 -17.88 -41.80
C ARG A 117 8.27 -17.64 -40.30
N ILE A 118 9.24 -16.86 -39.78
CA ILE A 118 9.27 -16.46 -38.37
C ILE A 118 8.02 -15.66 -38.00
N ASN A 119 7.61 -14.69 -38.83
CA ASN A 119 6.40 -13.91 -38.58
C ASN A 119 5.14 -14.78 -38.58
N GLN A 120 5.03 -15.77 -39.49
CA GLN A 120 3.94 -16.74 -39.48
C GLN A 120 3.93 -17.59 -38.20
N GLN A 121 5.11 -17.99 -37.70
CA GLN A 121 5.22 -18.70 -36.42
C GLN A 121 4.77 -17.83 -35.25
N ILE A 122 5.19 -16.57 -35.21
CA ILE A 122 4.74 -15.58 -34.21
C ILE A 122 3.22 -15.44 -34.24
N ASP A 123 2.62 -15.27 -35.42
CA ASP A 123 1.17 -15.12 -35.59
C ASP A 123 0.42 -16.38 -35.15
N GLY A 124 0.95 -17.57 -35.45
CA GLY A 124 0.38 -18.84 -35.00
C GLY A 124 0.46 -19.02 -33.49
N MET A 125 1.62 -18.69 -32.88
CA MET A 125 1.80 -18.75 -31.42
C MET A 125 0.91 -17.74 -30.70
N ASN A 126 0.73 -16.55 -31.27
CA ASN A 126 -0.16 -15.54 -30.75
C ASN A 126 -1.61 -16.06 -30.60
N GLN A 127 -2.09 -16.92 -31.49
CA GLN A 127 -3.44 -17.51 -31.41
C GLN A 127 -3.62 -18.48 -30.23
N THR A 128 -2.53 -19.05 -29.70
CA THR A 128 -2.57 -20.01 -28.59
C THR A 128 -2.60 -19.35 -27.22
N ILE A 129 -2.41 -18.03 -27.14
CA ILE A 129 -2.46 -17.27 -25.89
C ILE A 129 -3.91 -17.21 -25.40
N PRO A 130 -4.23 -17.70 -24.18
CA PRO A 130 -5.56 -17.57 -23.60
C PRO A 130 -5.94 -16.09 -23.43
N ARG A 131 -6.99 -15.62 -24.12
CA ARG A 131 -7.53 -14.25 -24.03
C ARG A 131 -8.96 -14.25 -23.55
N THR A 132 -9.38 -13.18 -22.85
CA THR A 132 -10.80 -12.87 -22.69
C THR A 132 -11.30 -12.06 -23.90
N PRO A 133 -12.51 -12.33 -24.42
CA PRO A 133 -13.10 -11.53 -25.50
C PRO A 133 -13.20 -10.05 -25.10
N SER A 134 -12.76 -9.16 -25.97
CA SER A 134 -12.99 -7.72 -25.86
C SER A 134 -14.49 -7.44 -25.91
N GLY A 135 -15.06 -6.86 -24.85
CA GLY A 135 -16.46 -6.44 -24.81
C GLY A 135 -17.37 -7.13 -23.78
N THR A 136 -16.82 -7.86 -22.81
CA THR A 136 -17.61 -8.26 -21.62
C THR A 136 -17.52 -7.17 -20.56
N ASP A 137 -18.63 -6.46 -20.40
CA ASP A 137 -18.87 -5.49 -19.33
C ASP A 137 -18.89 -6.21 -17.97
N PHE A 138 -17.90 -5.92 -17.13
CA PHE A 138 -17.91 -6.27 -15.71
C PHE A 138 -18.02 -4.98 -14.91
N THR A 139 -19.24 -4.67 -14.51
CA THR A 139 -19.61 -3.53 -13.68
C THR A 139 -19.05 -3.65 -12.25
N LYS A 140 -17.73 -3.41 -12.05
CA LYS A 140 -17.03 -2.92 -10.81
C LYS A 140 -15.49 -3.14 -10.87
N PRO A 141 -14.73 -2.35 -10.07
CA PRO A 141 -13.79 -1.35 -10.56
C PRO A 141 -12.57 -1.95 -11.29
N LYS A 142 -12.17 -1.29 -12.39
CA LYS A 142 -10.86 -1.50 -13.02
C LYS A 142 -9.78 -1.21 -11.97
N VAL A 143 -8.98 -2.22 -11.62
CA VAL A 143 -7.73 -2.00 -10.90
C VAL A 143 -6.72 -1.51 -11.94
N ASN A 144 -6.31 -0.25 -11.84
CA ASN A 144 -5.20 0.28 -12.63
C ASN A 144 -3.89 -0.39 -12.14
N LEU A 145 -2.99 -0.76 -13.05
CA LEU A 145 -1.73 -1.42 -12.66
C LEU A 145 -0.87 -0.47 -11.81
N ASN A 146 -0.95 0.84 -12.08
CA ASN A 146 -0.25 1.82 -11.26
C ASN A 146 -0.81 1.89 -9.83
N ASP A 147 -2.13 1.85 -9.68
CA ASP A 147 -2.78 1.78 -8.36
C ASP A 147 -2.32 0.58 -7.53
N ALA A 148 -2.15 -0.57 -8.19
CA ALA A 148 -1.69 -1.78 -7.54
C ALA A 148 -0.23 -1.68 -7.09
N ASP A 149 0.63 -1.09 -7.92
CA ASP A 149 2.04 -0.85 -7.58
C ASP A 149 2.17 0.17 -6.44
N ILE A 150 1.39 1.27 -6.46
CA ILE A 150 1.34 2.25 -5.35
C ILE A 150 0.93 1.57 -4.04
N VAL A 151 -0.17 0.83 -4.02
CA VAL A 151 -0.64 0.18 -2.79
C VAL A 151 0.32 -0.92 -2.33
N GLN A 152 0.98 -1.63 -3.25
CA GLN A 152 2.03 -2.58 -2.91
C GLN A 152 3.21 -1.89 -2.23
N SER A 153 3.65 -0.74 -2.76
CA SER A 153 4.77 0.01 -2.21
C SER A 153 4.43 0.60 -0.83
N LEU A 154 3.20 1.11 -0.64
CA LEU A 154 2.67 1.53 0.66
C LEU A 154 2.60 0.37 1.68
N LYS A 155 2.24 -0.84 1.24
CA LYS A 155 2.21 -2.04 2.10
C LYS A 155 3.59 -2.63 2.38
N SER A 156 4.62 -2.20 1.67
CA SER A 156 5.97 -2.72 1.84
C SER A 156 6.81 -1.65 2.57
N ASP A 157 7.50 -0.80 1.80
CA ASP A 157 8.57 0.03 2.36
C ASP A 157 8.04 1.38 2.86
N TRP A 158 7.16 2.02 2.09
CA TRP A 158 6.94 3.46 2.26
C TRP A 158 6.29 3.81 3.59
N PHE A 159 5.28 3.08 4.03
CA PHE A 159 4.58 3.41 5.28
C PHE A 159 5.36 3.06 6.55
N GLU A 160 5.88 1.84 6.63
CA GLU A 160 6.60 1.42 7.82
C GLU A 160 7.90 2.23 7.98
N SER A 161 8.62 2.48 6.89
CA SER A 161 9.84 3.31 6.94
C SER A 161 9.54 4.75 7.31
N ALA A 162 8.49 5.36 6.75
CA ALA A 162 8.08 6.71 7.13
C ALA A 162 7.74 6.81 8.64
N GLU A 163 6.92 5.90 9.16
CA GLU A 163 6.53 5.91 10.58
C GLU A 163 7.73 5.71 11.50
N ASN A 164 8.66 4.81 11.13
CA ASN A 164 9.88 4.55 11.89
C ASN A 164 10.83 5.76 11.89
N VAL A 165 11.05 6.38 10.73
CA VAL A 165 11.92 7.57 10.59
C VAL A 165 11.36 8.74 11.39
N ILE A 166 10.05 8.99 11.35
CA ILE A 166 9.39 10.04 12.14
C ILE A 166 9.52 9.75 13.64
N ALA A 167 9.28 8.51 14.07
CA ALA A 167 9.43 8.12 15.46
C ALA A 167 10.88 8.28 15.95
N GLN A 168 11.87 7.99 15.11
CA GLN A 168 13.29 8.13 15.45
C GLN A 168 13.72 9.60 15.53
N ARG A 169 13.42 10.38 14.48
CA ARG A 169 13.97 11.72 14.28
C ARG A 169 13.14 12.82 14.93
N TYR A 170 11.81 12.67 14.96
CA TYR A 170 10.90 13.62 15.63
C TYR A 170 10.34 13.12 16.96
N GLY A 171 10.49 11.82 17.28
CA GLY A 171 9.96 11.29 18.53
C GLY A 171 8.43 11.18 18.58
N LEU A 172 7.76 11.47 17.46
CA LEU A 172 6.31 11.47 17.35
C LEU A 172 5.79 10.11 16.90
N LYS A 173 4.59 9.76 17.35
CA LYS A 173 3.87 8.53 17.02
C LYS A 173 2.39 8.84 16.89
N GLY A 174 1.70 8.14 16.00
CA GLY A 174 0.24 8.16 15.95
C GLY A 174 -0.42 7.61 17.22
N ASP A 175 -1.74 7.70 17.29
CA ASP A 175 -2.55 7.29 18.44
C ASP A 175 -3.49 6.11 18.15
N GLY A 176 -3.28 5.42 17.02
CA GLY A 176 -4.11 4.29 16.56
C GLY A 176 -5.37 4.70 15.81
N SER A 177 -5.47 5.97 15.40
CA SER A 177 -6.56 6.48 14.56
C SER A 177 -6.58 5.83 13.18
N VAL A 178 -7.67 6.05 12.43
CA VAL A 178 -7.81 5.53 11.07
C VAL A 178 -7.21 6.54 10.09
N LEU A 179 -6.22 6.11 9.31
CA LEU A 179 -5.75 6.81 8.12
C LEU A 179 -6.38 6.17 6.89
N LYS A 180 -7.18 6.93 6.15
CA LYS A 180 -7.77 6.46 4.91
C LYS A 180 -6.81 6.65 3.74
N VAL A 181 -6.65 5.66 2.88
CA VAL A 181 -5.89 5.78 1.64
C VAL A 181 -6.86 5.96 0.46
N VAL A 182 -6.63 7.00 -0.33
CA VAL A 182 -7.41 7.34 -1.52
C VAL A 182 -6.47 7.46 -2.71
N LEU A 183 -6.76 6.73 -3.78
CA LEU A 183 -6.06 6.90 -5.05
C LEU A 183 -6.82 7.93 -5.88
N ASP A 184 -6.19 9.07 -6.12
CA ASP A 184 -6.73 10.16 -6.93
C ASP A 184 -6.30 9.98 -8.39
N GLU A 185 -7.29 9.83 -9.27
CA GLU A 185 -7.10 9.64 -10.72
C GLU A 185 -7.29 10.96 -11.50
N SER A 186 -7.46 12.09 -10.79
CA SER A 186 -7.55 13.42 -11.38
C SER A 186 -6.22 13.86 -12.03
N ASP A 187 -6.27 14.89 -12.88
CA ASP A 187 -5.04 15.41 -13.48
C ASP A 187 -4.10 15.94 -12.40
N PRO A 188 -2.80 15.59 -12.48
CA PRO A 188 -1.89 15.72 -11.35
C PRO A 188 -1.68 17.19 -10.98
N LYS A 189 -1.89 17.47 -9.69
CA LYS A 189 -1.58 18.76 -9.04
C LYS A 189 -0.58 18.59 -7.88
N TYR A 190 -0.46 17.36 -7.40
CA TYR A 190 0.38 16.92 -6.30
C TYR A 190 0.69 15.43 -6.54
N LEU A 191 1.73 14.91 -5.89
CA LEU A 191 2.03 13.47 -5.89
C LEU A 191 1.25 12.78 -4.77
N ALA A 192 1.32 13.31 -3.56
CA ALA A 192 0.47 12.92 -2.44
C ALA A 192 0.06 14.15 -1.61
N ALA A 193 -0.96 14.00 -0.76
CA ALA A 193 -1.43 15.02 0.16
C ALA A 193 -2.20 14.39 1.33
N ILE A 194 -2.10 14.96 2.53
CA ILE A 194 -3.03 14.68 3.64
C ILE A 194 -4.24 15.62 3.61
N ASP A 195 -5.43 15.05 3.46
CA ASP A 195 -6.70 15.71 3.74
C ASP A 195 -7.17 15.39 5.17
N TYR A 196 -7.75 16.36 5.87
CA TYR A 196 -8.15 16.18 7.26
C TYR A 196 -9.31 17.08 7.69
N MET A 197 -10.04 16.63 8.71
CA MET A 197 -10.98 17.46 9.47
C MET A 197 -10.55 17.49 10.93
N THR A 198 -10.71 18.62 11.61
CA THR A 198 -10.23 18.80 12.98
C THR A 198 -11.32 18.66 14.02
N ASP A 199 -10.93 18.32 15.24
CA ASP A 199 -11.78 18.43 16.43
C ASP A 199 -11.61 19.78 17.13
N SER A 200 -12.29 19.96 18.28
CA SER A 200 -12.24 21.19 19.07
C SER A 200 -10.89 21.47 19.73
N SER A 201 -10.00 20.49 19.83
CA SER A 201 -8.62 20.67 20.32
C SER A 201 -7.66 21.13 19.23
N GLY A 202 -8.10 21.11 17.97
CA GLY A 202 -7.28 21.46 16.80
C GLY A 202 -6.45 20.32 16.23
N LYS A 203 -6.54 19.12 16.83
CA LYS A 203 -6.07 17.86 16.26
C LYS A 203 -6.93 17.45 15.06
N ALA A 204 -6.33 16.78 14.09
CA ALA A 204 -7.06 16.09 13.03
C ALA A 204 -7.88 14.95 13.63
N ALA A 205 -9.21 15.01 13.51
CA ALA A 205 -10.15 13.97 13.94
C ALA A 205 -10.25 12.83 12.92
N THR A 206 -10.16 13.16 11.64
CA THR A 206 -10.16 12.22 10.51
C THR A 206 -9.09 12.63 9.50
N GLU A 207 -8.41 11.65 8.91
CA GLU A 207 -7.33 11.88 7.95
C GLU A 207 -7.46 10.95 6.74
N ALA A 208 -7.10 11.46 5.57
CA ALA A 208 -6.99 10.71 4.34
C ALA A 208 -5.70 11.08 3.60
N LEU A 209 -4.86 10.09 3.33
CA LEU A 209 -3.78 10.19 2.37
C LEU A 209 -4.35 10.06 0.96
N LEU A 210 -4.27 11.14 0.20
CA LEU A 210 -4.56 11.19 -1.22
C LEU A 210 -3.25 10.93 -1.97
N VAL A 211 -3.18 9.88 -2.78
CA VAL A 211 -2.04 9.61 -3.67
C VAL A 211 -2.51 9.76 -5.11
N ASN A 212 -1.90 10.66 -5.87
CA ASN A 212 -2.25 10.86 -7.27
C ASN A 212 -1.64 9.74 -8.12
N ALA A 213 -2.51 8.87 -8.64
CA ALA A 213 -2.13 7.69 -9.40
C ALA A 213 -1.55 7.98 -10.78
N LYS A 214 -1.54 9.23 -11.25
CA LYS A 214 -0.85 9.62 -12.50
C LYS A 214 0.53 10.23 -12.23
N ALA A 215 0.72 10.87 -11.08
CA ALA A 215 1.98 11.49 -10.69
C ALA A 215 2.98 10.49 -10.09
N ALA A 216 2.50 9.53 -9.28
CA ALA A 216 3.34 8.49 -8.68
C ALA A 216 3.70 7.40 -9.71
N VAL A 217 4.52 7.77 -10.71
CA VAL A 217 4.98 6.89 -11.79
C VAL A 217 6.47 7.12 -12.06
N PRO A 218 7.31 6.07 -12.05
CA PRO A 218 6.96 4.68 -11.76
C PRO A 218 6.84 4.43 -10.24
N ALA A 219 5.73 3.88 -9.75
CA ALA A 219 5.58 3.49 -8.34
C ALA A 219 6.33 2.19 -7.97
N THR A 220 7.49 1.94 -8.58
CA THR A 220 8.26 0.71 -8.42
C THR A 220 9.18 0.79 -7.20
N LEU A 221 9.07 -0.21 -6.33
CA LEU A 221 10.03 -0.43 -5.24
C LEU A 221 11.50 -0.41 -5.72
N PRO A 222 12.43 0.02 -4.86
CA PRO A 222 12.18 0.39 -3.47
C PRO A 222 11.55 1.80 -3.27
N ASN A 223 11.97 2.80 -4.05
CA ASN A 223 11.67 4.20 -3.70
C ASN A 223 10.50 4.81 -4.51
N GLY A 224 10.11 4.19 -5.63
CA GLY A 224 9.21 4.81 -6.62
C GLY A 224 9.88 6.00 -7.33
N GLY A 225 9.12 6.76 -8.12
CA GLY A 225 9.56 8.02 -8.73
C GLY A 225 10.86 7.98 -9.55
N LEU A 226 11.49 9.14 -9.68
CA LEU A 226 12.78 9.33 -10.35
C LEU A 226 13.64 10.30 -9.54
N ALA A 227 14.95 10.05 -9.49
CA ALA A 227 15.89 10.92 -8.80
C ALA A 227 15.75 12.39 -9.27
N PRO A 228 15.90 13.37 -8.36
CA PRO A 228 16.11 13.21 -6.92
C PRO A 228 14.81 13.08 -6.11
N GLU A 229 13.64 13.29 -6.71
CA GLU A 229 12.33 13.26 -6.03
C GLU A 229 11.71 11.85 -6.10
N TYR A 230 11.93 11.07 -5.05
CA TYR A 230 11.37 9.73 -4.93
C TYR A 230 10.01 9.73 -4.21
N ASP A 231 9.12 8.81 -4.59
CA ASP A 231 7.75 8.76 -4.08
C ASP A 231 7.73 8.46 -2.57
N ASP A 232 8.66 7.62 -2.08
CA ASP A 232 8.82 7.28 -0.66
C ASP A 232 9.15 8.50 0.22
N ARG A 233 9.99 9.44 -0.26
CA ARG A 233 10.28 10.73 0.39
C ARG A 233 9.00 11.56 0.51
N VAL A 234 8.19 11.59 -0.54
CA VAL A 234 6.92 12.33 -0.53
C VAL A 234 5.90 11.67 0.39
N ILE A 235 5.83 10.33 0.42
CA ILE A 235 4.98 9.64 1.40
C ILE A 235 5.46 9.90 2.83
N ALA A 236 6.77 9.94 3.07
CA ALA A 236 7.31 10.28 4.39
C ALA A 236 6.99 11.72 4.80
N HIS A 237 7.07 12.67 3.87
CA HIS A 237 6.61 14.06 4.04
C HIS A 237 5.13 14.10 4.46
N GLU A 238 4.24 13.42 3.72
CA GLU A 238 2.81 13.38 4.06
C GLU A 238 2.54 12.69 5.41
N MET A 239 3.32 11.67 5.76
CA MET A 239 3.20 11.01 7.07
C MET A 239 3.61 11.91 8.24
N VAL A 240 4.46 12.92 8.03
CA VAL A 240 4.73 13.96 9.05
C VAL A 240 3.45 14.72 9.34
N HIS A 241 2.73 15.16 8.30
CA HIS A 241 1.45 15.86 8.43
C HIS A 241 0.42 15.03 9.18
N ALA A 242 0.26 13.74 8.82
CA ALA A 242 -0.66 12.84 9.50
C ALA A 242 -0.31 12.64 10.99
N ILE A 243 0.97 12.42 11.31
CA ILE A 243 1.40 12.22 12.70
C ILE A 243 1.27 13.52 13.51
N MET A 244 1.64 14.67 12.96
CA MET A 244 1.44 15.97 13.61
C MET A 244 -0.05 16.26 13.81
N GLY A 245 -0.89 15.95 12.81
CA GLY A 245 -2.35 16.05 12.87
C GLY A 245 -2.94 15.33 14.09
N ARG A 246 -2.46 14.13 14.41
CA ARG A 246 -2.95 13.34 15.55
C ARG A 246 -2.33 13.70 16.90
N THR A 247 -1.15 14.32 16.92
CA THR A 247 -0.38 14.49 18.16
C THR A 247 -0.60 15.85 18.82
N MET A 248 -0.88 16.91 18.07
CA MET A 248 -0.83 18.30 18.56
C MET A 248 -1.92 19.20 17.93
N ASN A 249 -2.01 20.46 18.36
CA ASN A 249 -2.96 21.46 17.82
C ASN A 249 -2.57 21.89 16.40
N TYR A 250 -2.69 20.96 15.46
CA TYR A 250 -2.17 21.08 14.10
C TYR A 250 -2.79 22.27 13.35
N VAL A 251 -4.07 22.57 13.56
CA VAL A 251 -4.72 23.71 12.89
C VAL A 251 -4.11 25.06 13.25
N SER A 252 -3.57 25.19 14.48
CA SER A 252 -3.00 26.45 14.95
C SER A 252 -1.67 26.83 14.31
N PHE A 253 -0.98 25.86 13.68
CA PHE A 253 0.35 26.10 13.14
C PHE A 253 0.31 26.84 11.80
N PRO A 254 1.25 27.77 11.58
CA PRO A 254 1.41 28.41 10.28
C PRO A 254 1.91 27.40 9.24
N THR A 255 1.53 27.61 7.97
CA THR A 255 1.82 26.69 6.87
C THR A 255 3.32 26.44 6.69
N TRP A 256 4.16 27.49 6.84
CA TRP A 256 5.61 27.33 6.76
C TRP A 256 6.14 26.32 7.79
N PHE A 257 5.56 26.24 8.99
CA PHE A 257 6.02 25.32 10.00
C PHE A 257 5.58 23.89 9.69
N LYS A 258 4.36 23.72 9.18
CA LYS A 258 3.85 22.42 8.72
C LYS A 258 4.70 21.87 7.59
N GLU A 259 4.77 22.59 6.49
CA GLU A 259 5.49 22.14 5.29
C GLU A 259 7.00 22.09 5.51
N GLY A 260 7.56 23.08 6.21
CA GLY A 260 8.99 23.08 6.53
C GLY A 260 9.39 21.91 7.42
N THR A 261 8.56 21.51 8.38
CA THR A 261 8.82 20.33 9.22
C THR A 261 8.66 19.03 8.43
N ALA A 262 7.69 18.97 7.53
CA ALA A 262 7.48 17.81 6.67
C ALA A 262 8.64 17.62 5.67
N GLU A 263 9.09 18.69 5.00
CA GLU A 263 10.24 18.67 4.07
C GLU A 263 11.58 18.45 4.77
N PHE A 264 11.74 18.95 6.01
CA PHE A 264 12.99 18.77 6.76
C PHE A 264 13.24 17.31 7.17
N LEU A 265 12.20 16.46 7.18
CA LEU A 265 12.34 15.04 7.49
C LEU A 265 13.11 14.29 6.38
N PRO A 266 12.69 14.27 5.11
CA PRO A 266 13.46 13.67 4.03
C PRO A 266 14.58 14.58 3.50
N GLY A 267 14.60 15.86 3.87
CA GLY A 267 15.54 16.84 3.31
C GLY A 267 15.11 17.31 1.91
N ALA A 268 15.58 18.49 1.50
CA ALA A 268 15.15 19.16 0.27
C ALA A 268 16.28 19.95 -0.40
N ASP A 269 17.54 19.56 -0.17
CA ASP A 269 18.70 20.33 -0.62
C ASP A 269 18.75 20.52 -2.15
N GLU A 270 18.24 19.57 -2.93
CA GLU A 270 18.16 19.69 -4.39
C GLU A 270 17.17 20.79 -4.82
N ARG A 271 16.02 20.89 -4.13
CA ARG A 271 15.03 21.96 -4.33
C ARG A 271 15.63 23.31 -3.91
N ILE A 272 16.27 23.35 -2.75
CA ILE A 272 16.88 24.57 -2.20
C ILE A 272 17.98 25.08 -3.13
N ALA A 273 18.84 24.21 -3.66
CA ALA A 273 19.87 24.58 -4.62
C ALA A 273 19.29 25.20 -5.88
N ALA A 274 18.22 24.62 -6.43
CA ALA A 274 17.53 25.15 -7.60
C ALA A 274 16.89 26.52 -7.30
N SER A 275 16.17 26.64 -6.19
CA SER A 275 15.55 27.89 -5.72
C SER A 275 16.58 28.99 -5.47
N LEU A 276 17.72 28.67 -4.86
CA LEU A 276 18.82 29.61 -4.64
C LEU A 276 19.41 30.10 -5.96
N SER A 277 19.68 29.19 -6.89
CA SER A 277 20.21 29.50 -8.22
C SER A 277 19.24 30.38 -9.02
N ASN A 278 17.95 30.03 -9.04
CA ASN A 278 16.91 30.78 -9.75
C ASN A 278 16.74 32.20 -9.23
N ASN A 279 17.01 32.41 -7.95
CA ASN A 279 16.94 33.71 -7.29
C ASN A 279 18.28 34.48 -7.27
N GLY A 280 19.22 34.11 -8.16
CA GLY A 280 20.47 34.85 -8.39
C GLY A 280 21.69 34.34 -7.64
N GLY A 281 21.55 33.24 -6.87
CA GLY A 281 22.64 32.57 -6.18
C GLY A 281 23.24 33.35 -5.01
N SER A 282 24.07 32.67 -4.22
CA SER A 282 24.81 33.25 -3.08
C SER A 282 23.91 34.09 -2.17
N MET A 283 24.42 35.20 -1.62
CA MET A 283 23.65 36.13 -0.79
C MET A 283 22.37 36.68 -1.45
N SER A 284 22.35 36.89 -2.76
CA SER A 284 21.15 37.40 -3.45
C SER A 284 20.00 36.38 -3.39
N GLY A 285 20.30 35.13 -3.71
CA GLY A 285 19.34 34.03 -3.56
C GLY A 285 18.96 33.80 -2.09
N ALA A 286 19.92 33.91 -1.16
CA ALA A 286 19.67 33.76 0.27
C ALA A 286 18.70 34.83 0.81
N ILE A 287 18.86 36.09 0.38
CA ILE A 287 17.93 37.18 0.72
C ILE A 287 16.55 36.92 0.13
N ALA A 288 16.45 36.43 -1.11
CA ALA A 288 15.17 36.11 -1.73
C ALA A 288 14.41 35.04 -0.94
N LEU A 289 15.04 33.89 -0.67
CA LEU A 289 14.41 32.80 0.09
C LEU A 289 14.07 33.20 1.53
N GLN A 290 14.92 33.98 2.19
CA GLN A 290 14.59 34.57 3.48
C GLN A 290 13.32 35.44 3.40
N ASN A 291 13.16 36.23 2.33
CA ASN A 291 11.99 37.10 2.17
C ASN A 291 10.72 36.32 1.81
N ASP A 292 10.82 35.18 1.14
CA ASP A 292 9.68 34.30 0.86
C ASP A 292 9.10 33.65 2.13
N PHE A 293 9.93 33.44 3.17
CA PHE A 293 9.41 33.09 4.51
C PHE A 293 8.46 34.18 5.06
N GLY A 294 8.78 35.45 4.84
CA GLY A 294 7.91 36.58 5.16
C GLY A 294 7.79 36.90 6.65
N ASP A 295 6.57 37.16 7.13
CA ASP A 295 6.30 37.57 8.52
C ASP A 295 5.99 36.41 9.46
N GLY A 296 6.20 35.17 9.01
CA GLY A 296 5.88 33.95 9.76
C GLY A 296 4.38 33.63 9.82
N THR A 297 3.54 34.36 9.07
CA THR A 297 2.09 34.08 8.93
C THR A 297 1.77 33.48 7.57
N ASN A 298 0.53 32.99 7.40
CA ASN A 298 0.08 32.41 6.12
C ASN A 298 -0.20 33.46 5.02
N ARG A 299 0.03 34.76 5.28
CA ARG A 299 -0.27 35.83 4.31
C ARG A 299 0.68 35.85 3.12
N THR A 300 1.90 35.38 3.31
CA THR A 300 2.95 35.39 2.29
C THR A 300 3.04 34.08 1.52
N TRP A 301 2.42 33.00 2.00
CA TRP A 301 2.50 31.67 1.39
C TRP A 301 1.87 31.62 0.00
N LYS A 302 2.60 31.06 -0.98
CA LYS A 302 2.15 30.92 -2.38
C LYS A 302 2.14 29.49 -2.92
N ASP A 303 2.46 28.50 -2.09
CA ASP A 303 2.45 27.09 -2.48
C ASP A 303 3.34 26.81 -3.71
N ASP A 304 4.57 27.33 -3.69
CA ASP A 304 5.57 27.16 -4.73
C ASP A 304 6.94 26.73 -4.15
N SER A 305 7.84 26.27 -5.01
CA SER A 305 9.15 25.71 -4.60
C SER A 305 9.98 26.64 -3.72
N ASP A 306 9.89 27.96 -3.92
CA ASP A 306 10.66 28.93 -3.14
C ASP A 306 10.10 29.04 -1.71
N HIS A 307 8.78 28.96 -1.52
CA HIS A 307 8.17 28.94 -0.19
C HIS A 307 8.42 27.63 0.57
N TYR A 308 8.41 26.47 -0.11
CA TYR A 308 8.81 25.20 0.51
C TYR A 308 10.29 25.22 0.92
N SER A 309 11.17 25.75 0.05
CA SER A 309 12.60 25.94 0.36
C SER A 309 12.80 26.87 1.56
N ALA A 310 12.13 28.04 1.56
CA ALA A 310 12.20 29.01 2.64
C ALA A 310 11.69 28.44 3.97
N ALA A 311 10.60 27.69 3.95
CA ALA A 311 10.03 27.01 5.11
C ALA A 311 10.99 25.97 5.72
N THR A 312 11.57 25.12 4.87
CA THR A 312 12.54 24.09 5.28
C THR A 312 13.78 24.73 5.92
N LEU A 313 14.31 25.79 5.31
CA LEU A 313 15.47 26.52 5.84
C LEU A 313 15.16 27.24 7.16
N ALA A 314 13.95 27.80 7.31
CA ALA A 314 13.51 28.40 8.56
C ALA A 314 13.39 27.36 9.68
N VAL A 315 12.89 26.16 9.39
CA VAL A 315 12.84 25.04 10.35
C VAL A 315 14.25 24.55 10.71
N ARG A 316 15.17 24.42 9.73
CA ARG A 316 16.57 24.05 9.99
C ARG A 316 17.30 25.10 10.83
N TYR A 317 17.07 26.38 10.58
CA TYR A 317 17.60 27.45 11.43
C TYR A 317 17.03 27.39 12.85
N LEU A 318 15.73 27.15 12.98
CA LEU A 318 15.07 27.01 14.28
C LEU A 318 15.60 25.77 15.03
N HIS A 319 15.89 24.67 14.34
CA HIS A 319 16.54 23.48 14.91
C HIS A 319 17.88 23.84 15.57
N ASP A 320 18.74 24.58 14.88
CA ASP A 320 20.04 25.03 15.41
C ASP A 320 19.87 26.00 16.58
N ASN A 321 18.91 26.93 16.50
CA ASN A 321 18.61 27.85 17.58
C ASN A 321 18.18 27.10 18.86
N ILE A 322 17.26 26.15 18.74
CA ILE A 322 16.78 25.35 19.87
C ILE A 322 17.94 24.56 20.50
N LYS A 323 18.80 23.94 19.68
CA LYS A 323 20.04 23.29 20.14
C LYS A 323 20.96 24.23 20.90
N ALA A 324 21.18 25.43 20.38
CA ALA A 324 21.99 26.46 21.02
C ALA A 324 21.40 26.93 22.38
N ASN A 325 20.09 26.77 22.58
CA ASN A 325 19.39 27.09 23.83
C ASN A 325 19.31 25.90 24.81
N GLY A 326 20.07 24.82 24.60
CA GLY A 326 20.21 23.71 25.55
C GLY A 326 19.27 22.53 25.30
N HIS A 327 18.48 22.58 24.24
CA HIS A 327 17.59 21.50 23.82
C HIS A 327 18.24 20.73 22.66
N SER A 328 19.08 19.74 23.01
CA SER A 328 19.97 19.06 22.07
C SER A 328 19.27 18.34 20.91
N GLY A 329 17.97 18.06 21.02
CA GLY A 329 17.16 17.48 19.95
C GLY A 329 16.65 18.50 18.91
N GLY A 330 16.81 19.81 19.16
CA GLY A 330 16.35 20.84 18.24
C GLY A 330 14.85 20.79 18.01
N ILE A 331 14.43 20.75 16.74
CA ILE A 331 13.01 20.59 16.35
C ILE A 331 12.35 19.36 17.00
N LYS A 332 13.10 18.28 17.26
CA LYS A 332 12.56 17.11 17.99
C LYS A 332 12.05 17.48 19.37
N ASP A 333 12.77 18.35 20.10
CA ASP A 333 12.38 18.78 21.44
C ASP A 333 11.18 19.72 21.40
N LEU A 334 11.08 20.59 20.37
CA LEU A 334 9.89 21.41 20.14
C LEU A 334 8.65 20.57 19.81
N LEU A 335 8.78 19.57 18.93
CA LEU A 335 7.68 18.68 18.58
C LEU A 335 7.25 17.83 19.79
N ALA A 336 8.19 17.40 20.62
CA ALA A 336 7.90 16.70 21.87
C ALA A 336 7.13 17.59 22.86
N ASP A 337 7.51 18.87 22.99
CA ASP A 337 6.80 19.84 23.84
C ASP A 337 5.37 20.09 23.35
N LEU A 338 5.18 20.33 22.04
CA LEU A 338 3.87 20.53 21.43
C LEU A 338 2.97 19.29 21.55
N ALA A 339 3.54 18.09 21.44
CA ALA A 339 2.80 16.84 21.64
C ALA A 339 2.39 16.64 23.11
N ALA A 340 3.22 17.08 24.06
CA ALA A 340 2.90 17.07 25.50
C ALA A 340 1.84 18.11 25.88
N HIS A 341 1.74 19.20 25.11
CA HIS A 341 0.77 20.29 25.30
C HIS A 341 -0.17 20.44 24.09
N PRO A 342 -1.03 19.45 23.81
CA PRO A 342 -1.72 19.30 22.52
C PRO A 342 -2.77 20.38 22.20
N THR A 343 -3.00 21.35 23.08
CA THR A 343 -3.89 22.50 22.84
C THR A 343 -3.13 23.79 22.55
N GLU A 344 -1.81 23.81 22.76
CA GLU A 344 -0.97 24.98 22.59
C GLU A 344 -0.61 25.23 21.13
N ASP A 345 -0.37 26.50 20.80
CA ASP A 345 0.08 26.92 19.47
C ASP A 345 1.62 26.96 19.39
N LEU A 346 2.14 27.26 18.20
CA LEU A 346 3.58 27.37 17.99
C LEU A 346 4.23 28.48 18.83
N ASN A 347 3.49 29.53 19.22
CA ASN A 347 4.07 30.61 20.04
C ASN A 347 4.43 30.10 21.43
N ALA A 348 3.52 29.35 22.06
CA ALA A 348 3.75 28.74 23.36
C ALA A 348 4.93 27.75 23.30
N GLY A 349 4.95 26.82 22.33
CA GLY A 349 6.04 25.87 22.17
C GLY A 349 7.41 26.55 21.97
N LEU A 350 7.49 27.58 21.13
CA LEU A 350 8.72 28.37 20.97
C LEU A 350 9.18 28.99 22.28
N SER A 351 8.25 29.51 23.09
CA SER A 351 8.58 30.14 24.37
C SER A 351 9.12 29.17 25.42
N HIS A 352 8.86 27.86 25.26
CA HIS A 352 9.33 26.82 26.17
C HIS A 352 10.74 26.33 25.83
N VAL A 353 11.07 26.19 24.54
CA VAL A 353 12.28 25.47 24.11
C VAL A 353 13.26 26.28 23.24
N SER A 354 12.94 27.51 22.89
CA SER A 354 13.79 28.36 22.03
C SER A 354 14.12 29.69 22.70
N SER A 355 14.94 30.52 22.03
CA SER A 355 15.16 31.91 22.47
C SER A 355 13.98 32.84 22.15
N TYR A 356 12.98 32.39 21.40
CA TYR A 356 11.88 33.23 20.90
C TYR A 356 10.62 33.09 21.74
N LYS A 357 9.95 34.19 22.06
CA LYS A 357 8.68 34.17 22.79
C LYS A 357 7.48 33.80 21.92
N ASN A 358 7.63 33.94 20.60
CA ASN A 358 6.57 33.73 19.61
C ASN A 358 7.15 33.75 18.19
N VAL A 359 6.34 33.37 17.22
CA VAL A 359 6.68 33.35 15.79
C VAL A 359 7.06 34.74 15.26
N ALA A 360 6.44 35.82 15.77
CA ALA A 360 6.74 37.17 15.30
C ALA A 360 8.15 37.65 15.71
N GLU A 361 8.63 37.23 16.88
CA GLU A 361 10.00 37.49 17.31
C GLU A 361 11.00 36.70 16.47
N PHE A 362 10.73 35.42 16.21
CA PHE A 362 11.51 34.60 15.30
C PHE A 362 11.59 35.23 13.89
N ALA A 363 10.46 35.58 13.29
CA ALA A 363 10.39 36.19 11.97
C ALA A 363 11.12 37.54 11.89
N LYS A 364 11.11 38.32 12.97
CA LYS A 364 11.85 39.58 13.05
C LYS A 364 13.36 39.34 12.98
N GLU A 365 13.88 38.37 13.69
CA GLU A 365 15.30 38.03 13.65
C GLU A 365 15.67 37.41 12.29
N TYR A 366 14.93 36.38 11.89
CA TYR A 366 15.19 35.64 10.67
C TYR A 366 15.16 36.53 9.43
N VAL A 367 14.14 37.40 9.30
CA VAL A 367 13.96 38.24 8.10
C VAL A 367 14.47 39.66 8.31
N LYS A 368 13.92 40.40 9.28
CA LYS A 368 14.16 41.85 9.40
C LYS A 368 15.58 42.18 9.85
N GLN A 369 16.22 41.28 10.60
CA GLN A 369 17.61 41.45 11.04
C GLN A 369 18.60 40.72 10.13
N GLY A 370 18.11 39.97 9.13
CA GLY A 370 18.93 39.34 8.11
C GLY A 370 19.60 38.03 8.52
N ALA A 371 19.19 37.44 9.66
CA ALA A 371 19.83 36.22 10.17
C ALA A 371 19.62 35.02 9.24
N GLY A 372 18.46 34.92 8.59
CA GLY A 372 18.15 33.84 7.66
C GLY A 372 19.02 33.87 6.42
N ALA A 373 19.21 35.03 5.79
CA ALA A 373 20.05 35.17 4.61
C ALA A 373 21.51 34.85 4.92
N GLN A 374 22.02 35.29 6.07
CA GLN A 374 23.37 34.94 6.54
C GLN A 374 23.53 33.43 6.77
N TYR A 375 22.51 32.81 7.37
CA TYR A 375 22.48 31.37 7.59
C TYR A 375 22.48 30.58 6.28
N ILE A 376 21.56 30.90 5.36
CA ILE A 376 21.44 30.24 4.05
C ILE A 376 22.73 30.40 3.24
N ASP A 377 23.30 31.60 3.19
CA ASP A 377 24.55 31.84 2.47
C ASP A 377 25.72 31.05 3.07
N LYS A 378 25.77 30.90 4.41
CA LYS A 378 26.77 30.06 5.08
C LYS A 378 26.62 28.58 4.70
N LEU A 379 25.41 28.03 4.70
CA LEU A 379 25.15 26.64 4.26
C LEU A 379 25.59 26.45 2.80
N ASN A 380 25.28 27.42 1.92
CA ASN A 380 25.69 27.39 0.53
C ASN A 380 27.23 27.43 0.37
N GLN A 381 27.93 28.27 1.13
CA GLN A 381 29.39 28.34 1.13
C GLN A 381 30.05 27.05 1.65
N ASN A 382 29.37 26.32 2.53
CA ASN A 382 29.82 25.02 3.04
C ASN A 382 29.55 23.87 2.05
N HIS A 383 28.88 24.15 0.93
CA HIS A 383 28.45 23.16 -0.08
C HIS A 383 27.40 22.16 0.42
N ASP A 384 26.64 22.50 1.45
CA ASP A 384 25.57 21.66 2.00
C ASP A 384 24.57 21.28 0.91
N PHE A 385 24.09 22.25 0.12
CA PHE A 385 23.07 22.00 -0.92
C PHE A 385 23.57 21.29 -2.19
N SER A 386 24.82 20.86 -2.25
CA SER A 386 25.43 20.31 -3.47
C SER A 386 26.26 19.05 -3.26
N ASN A 387 26.29 18.55 -2.03
CA ASN A 387 27.00 17.33 -1.69
C ASN A 387 26.05 16.12 -1.78
N ALA A 388 26.44 14.98 -1.20
CA ALA A 388 25.65 13.75 -1.27
C ALA A 388 24.53 13.66 -0.24
N ASP A 389 24.63 14.39 0.87
CA ASP A 389 23.57 14.50 1.88
C ASP A 389 22.45 15.41 1.37
N VAL A 390 21.21 15.13 1.75
CA VAL A 390 20.03 15.89 1.29
C VAL A 390 19.52 16.91 2.31
N GLY A 391 20.26 17.16 3.39
CA GLY A 391 19.92 18.17 4.39
C GLY A 391 18.78 17.75 5.32
N SER A 392 18.61 16.45 5.49
CA SER A 392 17.61 15.83 6.37
C SER A 392 18.02 15.94 7.85
N ILE A 393 17.05 16.13 8.75
CA ILE A 393 17.30 15.97 10.19
C ILE A 393 17.92 14.60 10.51
N GLY A 394 18.93 14.57 11.37
CA GLY A 394 19.72 13.37 11.67
C GLY A 394 20.79 13.03 10.63
N GLY A 395 20.85 13.73 9.50
CA GLY A 395 21.87 13.60 8.45
C GLY A 395 23.21 14.25 8.82
N GLN A 396 24.19 14.09 7.93
CA GLN A 396 25.56 14.56 8.16
C GLN A 396 25.64 16.09 8.26
N ASP A 397 24.90 16.80 7.42
CA ASP A 397 24.97 18.27 7.30
C ASP A 397 24.18 18.99 8.39
N VAL A 398 23.17 18.33 8.96
CA VAL A 398 22.29 18.90 9.99
C VAL A 398 22.77 18.54 11.40
N ASP A 399 23.03 17.26 11.64
CA ASP A 399 23.26 16.71 12.98
C ASP A 399 24.62 16.02 13.15
N GLY A 400 25.45 15.97 12.10
CA GLY A 400 26.70 15.22 12.11
C GLY A 400 26.50 13.70 12.11
N GLY A 401 25.32 13.24 11.66
CA GLY A 401 24.98 11.82 11.51
C GLY A 401 25.59 11.19 10.25
N PRO A 402 25.10 10.01 9.83
CA PRO A 402 25.52 9.43 8.55
C PRO A 402 25.06 10.30 7.37
N ILE A 403 25.74 10.17 6.23
CA ILE A 403 25.31 10.78 4.97
C ILE A 403 23.97 10.14 4.55
N LEU A 404 22.94 10.98 4.42
CA LEU A 404 21.62 10.58 3.96
C LEU A 404 21.41 11.10 2.53
N THR A 405 21.43 10.21 1.54
CA THR A 405 21.19 10.55 0.13
C THR A 405 19.70 10.51 -0.19
N ALA A 406 19.32 11.03 -1.36
CA ALA A 406 17.95 10.94 -1.87
C ALA A 406 17.40 9.50 -1.83
N GLU A 407 18.25 8.52 -2.11
CA GLU A 407 17.87 7.10 -2.16
C GLU A 407 17.75 6.43 -0.79
N ASN A 408 18.45 6.90 0.24
CA ASN A 408 18.57 6.16 1.51
C ASN A 408 18.01 6.90 2.73
N VAL A 409 17.61 8.17 2.55
CA VAL A 409 17.10 9.01 3.65
C VAL A 409 15.85 8.40 4.27
N ILE A 410 15.03 7.74 3.45
CA ILE A 410 13.99 6.80 3.85
C ILE A 410 14.55 5.38 3.61
N PRO A 411 14.70 4.54 4.64
CA PRO A 411 15.30 3.22 4.47
C PRO A 411 14.40 2.22 3.73
N ASP A 412 15.00 1.39 2.89
CA ASP A 412 14.32 0.27 2.24
C ASP A 412 14.30 -0.96 3.16
N ILE A 413 13.12 -1.43 3.56
CA ILE A 413 12.99 -2.61 4.43
C ILE A 413 12.61 -3.88 3.67
N ASN A 414 12.00 -3.74 2.49
CA ASN A 414 11.45 -4.79 1.64
C ASN A 414 10.54 -5.80 2.39
N ASP A 415 9.75 -5.33 3.36
CA ASP A 415 8.87 -6.17 4.16
C ASP A 415 7.39 -5.84 3.90
N TYR A 416 6.66 -6.79 3.30
CA TYR A 416 5.25 -6.59 2.99
C TYR A 416 4.36 -6.93 4.17
N SER A 417 3.48 -6.00 4.53
CA SER A 417 2.45 -6.17 5.54
C SER A 417 1.10 -5.60 5.09
N GLU A 418 0.00 -6.27 5.44
CA GLU A 418 -1.36 -5.71 5.29
C GLU A 418 -1.63 -4.58 6.31
N THR A 419 -0.83 -4.53 7.37
CA THR A 419 -0.86 -3.55 8.45
C THR A 419 0.57 -3.02 8.69
N PRO A 420 1.15 -2.26 7.73
CA PRO A 420 2.52 -1.77 7.81
C PRO A 420 2.70 -0.68 8.87
N LEU A 421 1.64 0.06 9.21
CA LEU A 421 1.66 1.07 10.26
C LEU A 421 1.31 0.45 11.62
N LYS A 422 2.11 0.77 12.64
CA LYS A 422 1.92 0.34 14.03
C LYS A 422 0.99 1.28 14.79
N TYR A 423 1.04 2.59 14.51
CA TYR A 423 0.31 3.62 15.25
C TYR A 423 -0.85 4.22 14.45
N PHE A 424 -1.21 3.63 13.31
CA PHE A 424 -2.44 3.89 12.57
C PHE A 424 -3.12 2.59 12.16
N LYS A 425 -4.45 2.65 12.04
CA LYS A 425 -5.24 1.67 11.32
C LYS A 425 -5.44 2.18 9.90
N ILE A 426 -5.18 1.35 8.90
CA ILE A 426 -5.32 1.79 7.51
C ILE A 426 -6.70 1.41 6.96
N ASP A 427 -7.41 2.39 6.43
CA ASP A 427 -8.58 2.17 5.57
C ASP A 427 -8.15 2.21 4.10
N TRP A 428 -7.79 1.04 3.56
CA TRP A 428 -7.40 0.89 2.16
C TRP A 428 -8.56 1.21 1.19
N PRO A 429 -8.27 1.61 -0.07
CA PRO A 429 -9.30 1.71 -1.09
C PRO A 429 -10.05 0.38 -1.21
N LYS A 430 -11.36 0.43 -1.49
CA LYS A 430 -12.23 -0.76 -1.47
C LYS A 430 -11.70 -1.91 -2.34
N GLN A 431 -11.06 -1.58 -3.45
CA GLN A 431 -10.44 -2.51 -4.38
C GLN A 431 -9.11 -3.11 -3.91
N PHE A 432 -8.57 -2.67 -2.77
CA PHE A 432 -7.33 -3.17 -2.14
C PHE A 432 -7.47 -3.57 -0.66
N ARG A 433 -8.62 -3.30 -0.04
CA ARG A 433 -8.97 -3.92 1.25
C ARG A 433 -8.84 -5.44 1.15
N THR A 434 -8.27 -6.04 2.18
CA THR A 434 -8.26 -7.49 2.41
C THR A 434 -9.72 -7.93 2.43
N ALA A 435 -10.11 -8.70 1.43
CA ALA A 435 -11.49 -9.00 1.17
C ALA A 435 -12.00 -10.10 2.11
N SER A 436 -13.22 -9.94 2.65
CA SER A 436 -14.12 -11.09 2.80
C SER A 436 -14.19 -11.86 1.46
N SER A 437 -14.33 -13.17 1.52
CA SER A 437 -13.99 -14.16 0.47
C SER A 437 -14.43 -13.85 -0.98
N GLU A 438 -15.42 -12.98 -1.21
CA GLU A 438 -15.93 -12.63 -2.54
C GLU A 438 -15.05 -11.71 -3.41
N THR A 439 -14.21 -10.82 -2.84
CA THR A 439 -13.38 -9.89 -3.65
C THR A 439 -12.02 -10.44 -4.04
N ALA A 440 -11.53 -11.48 -3.36
CA ALA A 440 -10.35 -12.24 -3.80
C ALA A 440 -10.66 -13.06 -5.07
N ASN A 441 -11.92 -13.52 -5.21
CA ASN A 441 -12.42 -14.34 -6.32
C ASN A 441 -12.40 -13.64 -7.68
N THR A 442 -12.60 -12.31 -7.69
CA THR A 442 -12.56 -11.49 -8.91
C THR A 442 -11.15 -11.05 -9.26
N ARG A 443 -10.30 -10.73 -8.28
CA ARG A 443 -8.91 -10.26 -8.49
C ARG A 443 -7.98 -11.34 -9.09
N ALA A 444 -8.05 -12.59 -8.62
CA ALA A 444 -7.23 -13.69 -9.16
C ALA A 444 -7.67 -14.14 -10.58
N SER A 445 -8.97 -14.03 -10.87
CA SER A 445 -9.53 -14.43 -12.18
C SER A 445 -9.39 -13.34 -13.25
N GLN A 446 -9.31 -12.07 -12.86
CA GLN A 446 -9.20 -10.91 -13.76
C GLN A 446 -7.75 -10.53 -14.10
N SER A 447 -6.78 -10.72 -13.19
CA SER A 447 -5.35 -10.43 -13.47
C SER A 447 -4.64 -11.46 -14.34
N ALA A 448 -5.21 -12.66 -14.53
CA ALA A 448 -4.68 -13.71 -15.40
C ALA A 448 -4.95 -13.50 -16.90
N VAL A 449 -5.37 -12.31 -17.29
CA VAL A 449 -5.80 -11.99 -18.65
C VAL A 449 -4.69 -11.25 -19.40
N ILE A 450 -4.19 -11.86 -20.47
CA ILE A 450 -3.47 -11.13 -21.51
C ILE A 450 -4.51 -10.50 -22.44
N THR A 451 -4.60 -9.17 -22.43
CA THR A 451 -5.45 -8.42 -23.39
C THR A 451 -4.69 -8.05 -24.67
N ALA A 452 -3.36 -8.00 -24.62
CA ALA A 452 -2.51 -7.61 -25.73
C ALA A 452 -2.36 -8.71 -26.80
N GLN A 453 -2.22 -8.27 -28.06
CA GLN A 453 -1.84 -9.11 -29.18
C GLN A 453 -0.32 -9.02 -29.40
N PHE A 454 0.32 -10.15 -29.67
CA PHE A 454 1.76 -10.28 -29.93
C PHE A 454 2.00 -10.88 -31.33
N ASP A 455 1.14 -10.55 -32.28
CA ASP A 455 1.36 -10.90 -33.68
C ASP A 455 2.41 -9.98 -34.34
N SER A 456 2.92 -10.43 -35.48
CA SER A 456 3.95 -9.74 -36.25
C SER A 456 3.55 -8.33 -36.67
N LYS A 457 2.26 -8.06 -36.85
CA LYS A 457 1.74 -6.73 -37.15
C LYS A 457 1.88 -5.80 -35.94
N THR A 458 1.42 -6.25 -34.77
CA THR A 458 1.44 -5.48 -33.52
C THR A 458 2.86 -5.24 -33.03
N LEU A 459 3.74 -6.24 -33.16
CA LEU A 459 5.16 -6.15 -32.83
C LEU A 459 5.97 -5.34 -33.87
N GLY A 460 5.36 -4.96 -34.99
CA GLY A 460 6.00 -4.16 -36.04
C GLY A 460 7.05 -4.93 -36.85
N THR A 461 7.03 -6.27 -36.80
CA THR A 461 7.96 -7.16 -37.53
C THR A 461 7.42 -7.60 -38.89
N GLN A 462 6.12 -7.46 -39.15
CA GLN A 462 5.46 -7.91 -40.39
C GLN A 462 6.08 -7.30 -41.66
N ASN A 463 6.39 -6.00 -41.61
CA ASN A 463 6.85 -5.22 -42.77
C ASN A 463 8.35 -4.90 -42.70
N VAL A 464 9.11 -5.69 -41.94
CA VAL A 464 10.56 -5.53 -41.85
C VAL A 464 11.20 -5.87 -43.20
N ASP A 465 12.03 -4.97 -43.72
CA ASP A 465 12.73 -5.10 -45.00
C ASP A 465 14.24 -5.21 -44.77
N VAL A 466 14.74 -6.44 -44.72
CA VAL A 466 16.17 -6.70 -44.58
C VAL A 466 16.93 -6.56 -45.89
N ILE A 467 16.26 -6.41 -47.03
CA ILE A 467 16.89 -6.23 -48.35
C ILE A 467 17.41 -4.80 -48.48
N ASN A 468 16.56 -3.83 -48.17
CA ASN A 468 16.86 -2.40 -48.35
C ASN A 468 17.17 -1.67 -47.03
N ASN A 469 16.69 -2.18 -45.88
CA ASN A 469 16.90 -1.55 -44.57
C ASN A 469 17.26 -2.56 -43.45
N PRO A 470 18.38 -3.30 -43.57
CA PRO A 470 18.74 -4.32 -42.60
C PRO A 470 19.07 -3.77 -41.20
N LYS A 471 19.59 -2.54 -41.07
CA LYS A 471 19.85 -1.93 -39.75
C LYS A 471 18.54 -1.56 -39.05
N GLY A 472 17.63 -0.85 -39.73
CA GLY A 472 16.31 -0.56 -39.18
C GLY A 472 15.50 -1.82 -38.87
N SER A 473 15.80 -2.94 -39.55
CA SER A 473 15.23 -4.25 -39.22
C SER A 473 15.69 -4.79 -37.86
N VAL A 474 16.97 -4.61 -37.51
CA VAL A 474 17.50 -4.98 -36.18
C VAL A 474 16.79 -4.17 -35.10
N ASP A 475 16.68 -2.85 -35.28
CA ASP A 475 16.00 -1.96 -34.32
C ASP A 475 14.54 -2.35 -34.08
N ARG A 476 13.84 -2.81 -35.13
CA ARG A 476 12.45 -3.29 -35.03
C ARG A 476 12.35 -4.56 -34.20
N PHE A 477 13.28 -5.50 -34.37
CA PHE A 477 13.33 -6.71 -33.56
C PHE A 477 13.70 -6.42 -32.10
N ASP A 478 14.62 -5.48 -31.84
CA ASP A 478 14.95 -5.04 -30.49
C ASP A 478 13.74 -4.42 -29.78
N LYS A 479 12.96 -3.59 -30.47
CA LYS A 479 11.71 -3.04 -29.93
C LYS A 479 10.65 -4.11 -29.67
N ALA A 480 10.53 -5.09 -30.55
CA ALA A 480 9.61 -6.22 -30.36
C ALA A 480 10.01 -7.09 -29.16
N LEU A 481 11.32 -7.37 -29.01
CA LEU A 481 11.87 -8.11 -27.86
C LEU A 481 11.63 -7.38 -26.54
N SER A 482 11.84 -6.06 -26.53
CA SER A 482 11.55 -5.23 -25.35
C SER A 482 10.07 -5.31 -24.96
N THR A 483 9.16 -5.17 -25.93
CA THR A 483 7.71 -5.30 -25.71
C THR A 483 7.32 -6.65 -25.09
N VAL A 484 7.85 -7.76 -25.63
CA VAL A 484 7.58 -9.11 -25.09
C VAL A 484 8.21 -9.30 -23.72
N SER A 485 9.42 -8.80 -23.49
CA SER A 485 10.13 -8.91 -22.21
C SER A 485 9.40 -8.18 -21.07
N VAL A 486 8.87 -6.99 -21.35
CA VAL A 486 8.03 -6.22 -20.41
C VAL A 486 6.80 -7.03 -20.00
N GLU A 487 6.10 -7.63 -20.96
CA GLU A 487 4.91 -8.42 -20.67
C GLU A 487 5.25 -9.70 -19.89
N ARG A 488 6.32 -10.42 -20.26
CA ARG A 488 6.77 -11.61 -19.51
C ARG A 488 7.17 -11.26 -18.08
N SER A 489 7.80 -10.12 -17.87
CA SER A 489 8.12 -9.61 -16.54
C SER A 489 6.84 -9.34 -15.73
N ARG A 490 5.83 -8.72 -16.35
CA ARG A 490 4.51 -8.50 -15.74
C ARG A 490 3.85 -9.83 -15.34
N ILE A 491 3.88 -10.84 -16.22
CA ILE A 491 3.28 -12.16 -15.95
C ILE A 491 4.04 -12.90 -14.84
N GLY A 492 5.36 -12.84 -14.82
CA GLY A 492 6.17 -13.44 -13.75
C GLY A 492 5.88 -12.83 -12.38
N LYS A 493 5.56 -11.53 -12.31
CA LYS A 493 5.08 -10.89 -11.07
C LYS A 493 3.72 -11.47 -10.64
N ILE A 494 2.77 -11.61 -11.56
CA ILE A 494 1.44 -12.17 -11.26
C ILE A 494 1.54 -13.65 -10.85
N GLU A 495 2.39 -14.44 -11.50
CA GLU A 495 2.66 -15.82 -11.11
C GLU A 495 3.18 -15.92 -9.67
N LYS A 496 4.14 -15.07 -9.30
CA LYS A 496 4.66 -15.01 -7.92
C LYS A 496 3.55 -14.65 -6.92
N GLN A 497 2.73 -13.65 -7.24
CA GLN A 497 1.61 -13.21 -6.41
C GLN A 497 0.55 -14.32 -6.21
N LEU A 498 0.16 -15.02 -7.28
CA LEU A 498 -0.77 -16.16 -7.19
C LEU A 498 -0.20 -17.32 -6.39
N ASN A 499 1.08 -17.66 -6.59
CA ASN A 499 1.75 -18.71 -5.82
C ASN A 499 1.85 -18.36 -4.33
N GLN A 500 2.12 -17.10 -3.99
CA GLN A 500 2.13 -16.62 -2.61
C GLN A 500 0.73 -16.68 -1.99
N SER A 501 -0.29 -16.30 -2.73
CA SER A 501 -1.70 -16.36 -2.28
C SER A 501 -2.17 -17.80 -2.05
N LEU A 502 -1.79 -18.73 -2.93
CA LEU A 502 -2.01 -20.18 -2.77
C LEU A 502 -1.31 -20.74 -1.52
N ARG A 503 -0.08 -20.28 -1.22
CA ARG A 503 0.63 -20.69 -0.01
C ARG A 503 -0.07 -20.18 1.25
N GLN A 504 -0.50 -18.92 1.28
CA GLN A 504 -1.23 -18.36 2.42
C GLN A 504 -2.56 -19.08 2.67
N GLN A 505 -3.27 -19.47 1.62
CA GLN A 505 -4.51 -20.26 1.73
C GLN A 505 -4.27 -21.68 2.27
N ASN A 506 -3.12 -22.29 1.97
CA ASN A 506 -2.72 -23.58 2.53
C ASN A 506 -2.11 -23.49 3.95
N ILE A 507 -1.82 -22.27 4.45
CA ILE A 507 -1.24 -22.00 5.78
C ILE A 507 -2.27 -21.35 6.73
N GLY A 508 -3.54 -21.22 6.31
CA GLY A 508 -4.65 -20.98 7.25
C GLY A 508 -4.69 -22.09 8.32
N PRO A 509 -5.01 -21.75 9.58
CA PRO A 509 -4.39 -22.36 10.75
C PRO A 509 -4.38 -23.88 10.65
N GLU A 510 -3.19 -24.48 10.75
CA GLU A 510 -3.08 -25.76 11.43
C GLU A 510 -3.56 -25.53 12.87
N VAL A 511 -4.88 -25.52 13.07
CA VAL A 511 -5.40 -26.02 14.33
C VAL A 511 -4.98 -27.49 14.29
N PRO A 512 -4.09 -27.96 15.17
CA PRO A 512 -3.89 -29.38 15.30
C PRO A 512 -5.27 -29.92 15.62
N ILE A 513 -5.92 -30.59 14.66
CA ILE A 513 -7.03 -31.48 14.97
C ILE A 513 -6.36 -32.57 15.77
N ASN A 514 -6.25 -32.32 17.07
CA ASN A 514 -5.75 -33.26 18.03
C ASN A 514 -6.83 -34.33 18.07
N ARG A 515 -6.73 -35.33 17.18
CA ARG A 515 -7.66 -36.48 17.11
C ARG A 515 -7.81 -37.14 18.48
N HIS A 516 -6.84 -36.94 19.38
CA HIS A 516 -6.93 -37.35 20.77
C HIS A 516 -8.01 -36.65 21.59
N HIS A 517 -8.29 -35.36 21.39
CA HIS A 517 -9.35 -34.65 22.13
C HIS A 517 -10.75 -35.13 21.73
N LEU A 518 -11.02 -35.29 20.43
CA LEU A 518 -12.26 -35.89 19.94
C LEU A 518 -12.43 -37.33 20.44
N SER A 519 -11.36 -38.14 20.43
CA SER A 519 -11.43 -39.52 20.95
C SER A 519 -11.72 -39.58 22.47
N SER A 520 -11.31 -38.58 23.23
CA SER A 520 -11.54 -38.52 24.69
C SER A 520 -12.99 -38.15 25.03
N GLU A 521 -13.65 -37.31 24.23
CA GLU A 521 -15.08 -36.98 24.39
C GLU A 521 -15.99 -38.12 23.92
N PHE A 522 -15.63 -38.84 22.85
CA PHE A 522 -16.36 -40.06 22.43
C PHE A 522 -16.18 -41.25 23.38
N SER A 523 -15.18 -41.19 24.27
CA SER A 523 -14.94 -42.19 25.32
C SER A 523 -15.51 -41.76 26.68
N ASN A 524 -16.14 -40.58 26.77
CA ASN A 524 -16.77 -40.10 27.98
C ASN A 524 -17.96 -41.03 28.35
N PRO A 525 -17.96 -41.64 29.55
CA PRO A 525 -19.05 -42.52 30.00
C PRO A 525 -20.43 -41.85 29.92
N ASP A 526 -20.52 -40.54 30.14
CA ASP A 526 -21.77 -39.78 30.10
C ASP A 526 -22.32 -39.63 28.66
N PHE A 527 -21.42 -39.51 27.67
CA PHE A 527 -21.80 -39.45 26.25
C PHE A 527 -22.24 -40.82 25.72
N LEU A 528 -21.57 -41.89 26.14
CA LEU A 528 -21.95 -43.27 25.81
C LEU A 528 -23.26 -43.69 26.50
N ALA A 529 -23.51 -43.23 27.74
CA ALA A 529 -24.79 -43.43 28.43
C ALA A 529 -25.96 -42.70 27.70
N ALA A 530 -25.72 -41.48 27.21
CA ALA A 530 -26.69 -40.73 26.42
C ALA A 530 -26.98 -41.35 25.03
N GLN A 531 -26.05 -42.13 24.48
CA GLN A 531 -26.24 -42.86 23.22
C GLN A 531 -26.90 -44.23 23.43
N ALA A 532 -26.62 -44.90 24.55
CA ALA A 532 -27.25 -46.17 24.93
C ALA A 532 -28.75 -45.98 25.23
N ASN A 533 -29.14 -44.91 25.93
CA ASN A 533 -30.56 -44.58 26.16
C ASN A 533 -31.33 -44.30 24.86
N ARG A 534 -30.69 -43.64 23.87
CA ARG A 534 -31.29 -43.41 22.54
C ARG A 534 -31.46 -44.66 21.69
N LYS A 535 -30.64 -45.70 21.91
CA LYS A 535 -30.84 -47.02 21.27
C LYS A 535 -31.91 -47.85 21.98
N ALA A 536 -31.99 -47.77 23.32
CA ALA A 536 -33.02 -48.46 24.10
C ALA A 536 -34.44 -47.94 23.77
N GLU A 537 -34.60 -46.63 23.58
CA GLU A 537 -35.88 -46.03 23.14
C GLU A 537 -36.27 -46.44 21.71
N LYS A 538 -35.30 -46.58 20.80
CA LYS A 538 -35.55 -47.05 19.42
C LYS A 538 -35.90 -48.54 19.34
N VAL A 539 -35.40 -49.39 20.24
CA VAL A 539 -35.77 -50.81 20.28
C VAL A 539 -37.14 -51.02 20.95
N ALA A 540 -37.50 -50.20 21.94
CA ALA A 540 -38.83 -50.23 22.56
C ALA A 540 -39.96 -49.80 21.60
N GLN A 541 -39.68 -48.90 20.66
CA GLN A 541 -40.64 -48.48 19.61
C GLN A 541 -40.81 -49.49 18.45
N LEU A 542 -40.01 -50.55 18.39
CA LEU A 542 -40.14 -51.62 17.39
C LEU A 542 -40.84 -52.88 17.94
N LEU A 543 -41.26 -52.88 19.21
CA LEU A 543 -41.91 -54.02 19.88
C LEU A 543 -43.31 -53.72 20.46
N TYR A 544 -43.97 -52.64 20.02
CA TYR A 544 -45.40 -52.40 20.24
C TYR A 544 -46.12 -51.97 18.97
#